data_AF-A0A6L3EVL5-F1
#
_entry.id   AF-A0A6L3EVL5-F1
#
_cell.length_a   1.000
_cell.length_b   1.000
_cell.length_c   1.000
_cell.angle_alpha   90.00
_cell.angle_beta   90.00
_cell.angle_gamma   90.00
#
_symmetry.space_group_name_H-M   'P 1'
#
loop_
_entity.id
_entity.type
_entity.pdbx_description
1 polymer ?
#
loop_
_entity_poly.entity_id
_entity_poly.type
_entity_poly.pdbx_seq_one_letter_code
_entity_poly.pdbx_strand_id
1 'polypeptide(L)'
;MFLRKSLPLIATVVSIVLVGVAVAVGWRVVNGDSSLLRNVAVGHTQITPNADGDVDATFIEYEISRNATVSIYFENEAGERFYFRESKARGVGEYRVLFSGIVDGYRLPDESVQGEILTRLLRDGLYTWTVEAVEANGNAEMAQGQLQIADADPVLPEMRNFTIWPESRLFSPNRDGINDRAKPQFHLTKDVDDVQVFLVAPDGETFPISELERDIEANTEGYHVYNYDAGVDDGAKPPTDGTYQVVALVRDAEGQRIRVEDELTIEFGGVPRADVFAPPSGDTLEFDVETVSLCDTLNFTLTVRNYGTTPIRTSGPAPETVYDSTWNYNTVGWPTESGVFRVAIGYENELQPYPYRWAVGNVEDLELIGDHYYLMPGERAVVTGAIRIVDELGVRNPQPMWAGLIHEDVEISQFNANVDPHAIQVNIADEANRQECESRDVPVRLEE
;
A
#
# COMPACT_ATOMS: atom_id res chain seq x y z
N MET A 1 90.02 -28.46 -51.44
CA MET A 1 88.75 -27.74 -51.60
C MET A 1 87.95 -27.94 -50.33
N PHE A 2 87.70 -26.84 -49.60
CA PHE A 2 86.77 -26.61 -48.48
C PHE A 2 86.58 -27.71 -47.41
N LEU A 3 87.05 -27.47 -46.18
CA LEU A 3 86.30 -27.71 -44.92
C LEU A 3 87.17 -27.32 -43.71
N ARG A 4 86.91 -26.16 -43.10
CA ARG A 4 87.21 -25.78 -41.70
C ARG A 4 87.10 -24.26 -41.54
N LYS A 5 85.88 -23.71 -41.44
CA LYS A 5 85.66 -22.30 -41.03
C LYS A 5 84.21 -21.97 -40.63
N SER A 6 83.40 -22.93 -40.15
CA SER A 6 81.99 -22.68 -39.77
C SER A 6 81.65 -22.89 -38.29
N LEU A 7 82.52 -23.51 -37.48
CA LEU A 7 82.24 -23.75 -36.05
C LEU A 7 82.03 -22.49 -35.18
N PRO A 8 82.81 -21.39 -35.30
CA PRO A 8 82.63 -20.25 -34.39
C PRO A 8 81.35 -19.45 -34.70
N LEU A 9 80.86 -19.48 -35.95
CA LEU A 9 79.65 -18.76 -36.35
C LEU A 9 78.39 -19.46 -35.81
N ILE A 10 78.36 -20.79 -35.84
CA ILE A 10 77.25 -21.59 -35.31
C ILE A 10 77.16 -21.46 -33.78
N ALA A 11 78.30 -21.52 -33.08
CA ALA A 11 78.35 -21.34 -31.62
C ALA A 11 77.87 -19.94 -31.17
N THR A 12 78.16 -18.90 -31.97
CA THR A 12 77.72 -17.54 -31.69
C THR A 12 76.21 -17.39 -31.89
N VAL A 13 75.66 -17.96 -32.98
CA VAL A 13 74.21 -17.94 -33.23
C VAL A 13 73.44 -18.70 -32.15
N VAL A 14 73.91 -19.88 -31.76
CA VAL A 14 73.29 -20.69 -30.69
C VAL A 14 73.33 -19.94 -29.35
N SER A 15 74.42 -19.23 -29.04
CA SER A 15 74.53 -18.43 -27.81
C SER A 15 73.60 -17.23 -27.81
N ILE A 16 73.44 -16.53 -28.95
CA ILE A 16 72.50 -15.41 -29.08
C ILE A 16 71.05 -15.88 -28.93
N VAL A 17 70.72 -17.04 -29.51
CA VAL A 17 69.38 -17.63 -29.37
C VAL A 17 69.12 -18.06 -27.92
N LEU A 18 70.09 -18.72 -27.26
CA LEU A 18 69.96 -19.12 -25.85
C LEU A 18 69.80 -17.93 -24.90
N VAL A 19 70.59 -16.87 -25.10
CA VAL A 19 70.47 -15.64 -24.30
C VAL A 19 69.15 -14.94 -24.62
N GLY A 20 68.73 -14.88 -25.88
CA GLY A 20 67.43 -14.32 -26.27
C GLY A 20 66.26 -15.06 -25.64
N VAL A 21 66.31 -16.40 -25.61
CA VAL A 21 65.29 -17.25 -24.96
C VAL A 21 65.33 -17.07 -23.44
N ALA A 22 66.52 -17.04 -22.82
CA ALA A 22 66.65 -16.84 -21.38
C ALA A 22 66.18 -15.45 -20.93
N VAL A 23 66.43 -14.41 -21.73
CA VAL A 23 65.92 -13.06 -21.49
C VAL A 23 64.41 -13.00 -21.71
N ALA A 24 63.87 -13.65 -22.74
CA ALA A 24 62.42 -13.71 -22.98
C ALA A 24 61.68 -14.45 -21.84
N VAL A 25 62.24 -15.57 -21.38
CA VAL A 25 61.71 -16.34 -20.24
C VAL A 25 61.88 -15.54 -18.94
N GLY A 26 63.03 -14.94 -18.71
CA GLY A 26 63.29 -14.09 -17.54
C GLY A 26 62.37 -12.87 -17.49
N TRP A 27 62.11 -12.23 -18.63
CA TRP A 27 61.21 -11.09 -18.74
C TRP A 27 59.75 -11.49 -18.48
N ARG A 28 59.33 -12.67 -18.95
CA ARG A 28 58.00 -13.23 -18.67
C ARG A 28 57.83 -13.67 -17.21
N VAL A 29 58.90 -14.15 -16.56
CA VAL A 29 58.89 -14.54 -15.14
C VAL A 29 58.94 -13.32 -14.21
N VAL A 30 59.67 -12.26 -14.58
CA VAL A 30 59.84 -11.06 -13.75
C VAL A 30 58.64 -10.10 -13.86
N ASN A 31 57.99 -9.99 -15.01
CA ASN A 31 56.85 -9.08 -15.19
C ASN A 31 55.49 -9.69 -14.82
N GLY A 32 55.44 -10.99 -14.49
CA GLY A 32 54.18 -11.70 -14.30
C GLY A 32 53.29 -11.67 -15.55
N ASP A 33 52.19 -12.42 -15.54
CA ASP A 33 51.14 -12.18 -16.53
C ASP A 33 50.62 -10.76 -16.27
N SER A 34 50.80 -9.80 -17.17
CA SER A 34 50.34 -8.41 -16.96
C SER A 34 48.82 -8.27 -17.13
N SER A 35 48.15 -9.35 -17.53
CA SER A 35 46.72 -9.44 -17.76
C SER A 35 45.91 -8.95 -16.55
N LEU A 36 45.00 -8.02 -16.82
CA LEU A 36 43.99 -7.48 -15.94
C LEU A 36 42.92 -8.53 -15.63
N LEU A 37 42.49 -9.29 -16.65
CA LEU A 37 41.36 -10.21 -16.60
C LEU A 37 41.82 -11.65 -16.90
N ARG A 38 41.69 -12.56 -15.93
CA ARG A 38 42.22 -13.92 -16.00
C ARG A 38 41.16 -14.96 -15.67
N ASN A 39 41.48 -16.22 -15.95
CA ASN A 39 40.69 -17.38 -15.53
C ASN A 39 39.20 -17.24 -15.85
N VAL A 40 38.89 -16.62 -17.00
CA VAL A 40 37.51 -16.40 -17.42
C VAL A 40 36.93 -17.72 -17.93
N ALA A 41 35.86 -18.18 -17.30
CA ALA A 41 35.18 -19.41 -17.66
C ALA A 41 33.67 -19.25 -17.51
N VAL A 42 32.94 -19.88 -18.44
CA VAL A 42 31.49 -20.08 -18.35
C VAL A 42 31.25 -21.58 -18.26
N GLY A 43 30.56 -22.03 -17.22
CA GLY A 43 30.47 -23.46 -16.85
C GLY A 43 29.81 -24.32 -17.92
N HIS A 44 28.55 -24.01 -18.24
CA HIS A 44 27.80 -24.59 -19.35
C HIS A 44 27.83 -23.68 -20.57
N THR A 45 28.00 -24.29 -21.75
CA THR A 45 27.90 -23.61 -23.05
C THR A 45 26.47 -23.58 -23.59
N GLN A 46 25.53 -24.24 -22.90
CA GLN A 46 24.09 -24.20 -23.16
C GLN A 46 23.35 -24.21 -21.82
N ILE A 47 22.32 -23.38 -21.69
CA ILE A 47 21.37 -23.41 -20.57
C ILE A 47 19.93 -23.44 -21.11
N THR A 48 19.01 -23.96 -20.29
CA THR A 48 17.58 -24.09 -20.58
C THR A 48 16.76 -23.38 -19.49
N PRO A 49 16.70 -22.05 -19.47
CA PRO A 49 16.16 -21.29 -18.35
C PRO A 49 14.63 -21.26 -18.37
N ASN A 50 14.01 -22.30 -17.80
CA ASN A 50 12.56 -22.48 -17.70
C ASN A 50 12.12 -22.87 -16.28
N ALA A 51 13.05 -22.78 -15.33
CA ALA A 51 12.88 -23.06 -13.90
C ALA A 51 12.44 -24.50 -13.59
N ASP A 52 12.73 -25.47 -14.46
CA ASP A 52 12.45 -26.89 -14.21
C ASP A 52 13.51 -27.59 -13.33
N GLY A 53 14.63 -26.90 -13.06
CA GLY A 53 15.77 -27.39 -12.27
C GLY A 53 16.88 -28.05 -13.10
N ASP A 54 16.67 -28.25 -14.40
CA ASP A 54 17.60 -28.90 -15.33
C ASP A 54 18.36 -27.84 -16.15
N VAL A 55 19.60 -27.55 -15.75
CA VAL A 55 20.53 -26.67 -16.50
C VAL A 55 19.95 -25.26 -16.77
N ASP A 56 19.13 -24.74 -15.85
CA ASP A 56 18.58 -23.37 -15.91
C ASP A 56 19.63 -22.26 -15.87
N ALA A 57 20.81 -22.57 -15.32
CA ALA A 57 21.83 -21.56 -15.05
C ALA A 57 23.24 -22.10 -15.20
N THR A 58 24.16 -21.18 -15.44
CA THR A 58 25.59 -21.44 -15.58
C THR A 58 26.40 -20.52 -14.68
N PHE A 59 27.59 -20.94 -14.26
CA PHE A 59 28.51 -20.04 -13.56
C PHE A 59 29.34 -19.24 -14.55
N ILE A 60 29.55 -17.96 -14.23
CA ILE A 60 30.55 -17.11 -14.86
C ILE A 60 31.62 -16.83 -13.81
N GLU A 61 32.84 -17.27 -14.09
CA GLU A 61 34.02 -17.12 -13.23
C GLU A 61 35.04 -16.24 -13.92
N TYR A 62 35.72 -15.39 -13.16
CA TYR A 62 36.81 -14.54 -13.64
C TYR A 62 37.67 -14.04 -12.48
N GLU A 63 38.92 -13.74 -12.74
CA GLU A 63 39.86 -13.13 -11.80
C GLU A 63 40.28 -11.76 -12.30
N ILE A 64 40.30 -10.78 -11.39
CA ILE A 64 40.73 -9.42 -11.65
C ILE A 64 42.04 -9.17 -10.88
N SER A 65 43.11 -8.80 -11.59
CA SER A 65 44.42 -8.60 -10.98
C SER A 65 44.65 -7.19 -10.43
N ARG A 66 43.82 -6.20 -10.81
CA ARG A 66 43.88 -4.78 -10.40
C ARG A 66 42.48 -4.18 -10.35
N ASN A 67 42.24 -3.21 -9.47
CA ASN A 67 40.93 -2.58 -9.35
C ASN A 67 40.43 -2.05 -10.71
N ALA A 68 39.21 -2.45 -11.08
CA ALA A 68 38.60 -2.14 -12.37
C ALA A 68 37.07 -2.09 -12.25
N THR A 69 36.40 -1.53 -13.25
CA THR A 69 34.98 -1.78 -13.49
C THR A 69 34.83 -3.02 -14.38
N VAL A 70 33.87 -3.88 -14.08
CA VAL A 70 33.59 -5.08 -14.86
C VAL A 70 32.16 -5.02 -15.41
N SER A 71 32.06 -5.24 -16.71
CA SER A 71 30.81 -5.44 -17.43
C SER A 71 30.72 -6.89 -17.92
N ILE A 72 29.54 -7.48 -17.80
CA ILE A 72 29.21 -8.80 -18.36
C ILE A 72 27.98 -8.62 -19.23
N TYR A 73 28.12 -8.88 -20.53
CA TYR A 73 27.05 -8.71 -21.49
C TYR A 73 27.05 -9.80 -22.55
N PHE A 74 25.92 -9.93 -23.22
CA PHE A 74 25.64 -10.94 -24.24
C PHE A 74 25.25 -10.22 -25.52
N GLU A 75 25.88 -10.58 -26.64
CA GLU A 75 25.59 -10.03 -27.96
C GLU A 75 24.94 -11.10 -28.83
N ASN A 76 23.78 -10.80 -29.43
CA ASN A 76 23.08 -11.71 -30.34
C ASN A 76 23.61 -11.61 -31.78
N GLU A 77 23.07 -12.41 -32.71
CA GLU A 77 23.46 -12.38 -34.13
C GLU A 77 23.19 -11.04 -34.83
N ALA A 78 22.25 -10.24 -34.31
CA ALA A 78 21.94 -8.91 -34.83
C ALA A 78 22.89 -7.82 -34.30
N GLY A 79 23.80 -8.16 -33.37
CA GLY A 79 24.72 -7.22 -32.72
C GLY A 79 24.09 -6.44 -31.56
N GLU A 80 22.90 -6.83 -31.10
CA GLU A 80 22.25 -6.22 -29.94
C GLU A 80 22.90 -6.72 -28.66
N ARG A 81 23.18 -5.80 -27.73
CA ARG A 81 23.86 -6.09 -26.46
C ARG A 81 22.89 -6.07 -25.30
N PHE A 82 22.97 -7.12 -24.49
CA PHE A 82 22.16 -7.30 -23.29
C PHE A 82 23.08 -7.38 -22.06
N TYR A 83 22.92 -6.47 -21.12
CA TYR A 83 23.79 -6.41 -19.94
C TYR A 83 23.23 -7.30 -18.82
N PHE A 84 24.05 -8.23 -18.33
CA PHE A 84 23.81 -8.89 -17.05
C PHE A 84 24.39 -8.06 -15.90
N ARG A 85 25.53 -7.39 -16.16
CA ARG A 85 26.18 -6.46 -15.25
C ARG A 85 26.81 -5.34 -16.05
N GLU A 86 26.46 -4.10 -15.74
CA GLU A 86 27.10 -2.94 -16.35
C GLU A 86 27.99 -2.20 -15.34
N SER A 87 29.26 -1.99 -15.73
CA SER A 87 30.22 -1.11 -15.05
C SER A 87 30.32 -1.29 -13.53
N LYS A 88 30.28 -2.53 -13.03
CA LYS A 88 30.31 -2.80 -11.59
C LYS A 88 31.75 -2.71 -11.07
N ALA A 89 31.99 -1.91 -10.03
CA ALA A 89 33.30 -1.83 -9.40
C ALA A 89 33.74 -3.18 -8.81
N ARG A 90 34.98 -3.59 -9.07
CA ARG A 90 35.60 -4.83 -8.60
C ARG A 90 37.02 -4.54 -8.10
N GLY A 91 37.32 -5.05 -6.91
CA GLY A 91 38.68 -5.07 -6.39
C GLY A 91 39.47 -6.25 -6.93
N VAL A 92 40.75 -6.34 -6.57
CA VAL A 92 41.58 -7.52 -6.88
C VAL A 92 40.98 -8.78 -6.26
N GLY A 93 40.87 -9.85 -7.03
CA GLY A 93 40.41 -11.15 -6.54
C GLY A 93 39.70 -12.00 -7.59
N GLU A 94 39.26 -13.17 -7.12
CA GLU A 94 38.45 -14.12 -7.89
C GLU A 94 36.96 -13.84 -7.67
N TYR A 95 36.19 -13.93 -8.74
CA TYR A 95 34.75 -13.70 -8.75
C TYR A 95 34.03 -14.86 -9.42
N ARG A 96 32.90 -15.24 -8.83
CA ARG A 96 31.98 -16.24 -9.37
C ARG A 96 30.55 -15.73 -9.21
N VAL A 97 29.74 -15.89 -10.25
CA VAL A 97 28.32 -15.52 -10.25
C VAL A 97 27.52 -16.56 -11.03
N LEU A 98 26.30 -16.85 -10.59
CA LEU A 98 25.34 -17.66 -11.34
C LEU A 98 24.59 -16.78 -12.35
N PHE A 99 24.45 -17.25 -13.58
CA PHE A 99 23.73 -16.60 -14.66
C PHE A 99 22.63 -17.53 -15.18
N SER A 100 21.37 -17.11 -15.02
CA SER A 100 20.17 -17.86 -15.42
C SER A 100 19.60 -17.41 -16.77
N GLY A 101 20.33 -16.64 -17.58
CA GLY A 101 19.78 -16.01 -18.78
C GLY A 101 19.11 -14.65 -18.51
N ILE A 102 18.90 -14.27 -17.24
CA ILE A 102 18.32 -12.96 -16.89
C ILE A 102 19.33 -11.84 -17.10
N VAL A 103 18.89 -10.79 -17.80
CA VAL A 103 19.62 -9.55 -18.08
C VAL A 103 18.78 -8.33 -17.66
N ASP A 104 19.36 -7.14 -17.76
CA ASP A 104 18.64 -5.88 -17.65
C ASP A 104 17.45 -5.85 -18.64
N GLY A 105 16.35 -5.23 -18.23
CA GLY A 105 15.11 -5.23 -18.99
C GLY A 105 15.25 -4.65 -20.40
N TYR A 106 14.58 -5.28 -21.36
CA TYR A 106 14.49 -4.81 -22.74
C TYR A 106 13.11 -5.07 -23.33
N ARG A 107 12.73 -4.28 -24.35
CA ARG A 107 11.45 -4.39 -25.06
C ARG A 107 11.65 -4.94 -26.46
N LEU A 108 10.69 -5.73 -26.92
CA LEU A 108 10.63 -6.15 -28.32
C LEU A 108 9.90 -5.08 -29.16
N PRO A 109 10.19 -4.96 -30.48
CA PRO A 109 9.63 -3.89 -31.32
C PRO A 109 8.10 -3.76 -31.35
N ASP A 110 7.37 -4.88 -31.26
CA ASP A 110 5.90 -4.93 -31.34
C ASP A 110 5.23 -5.27 -30.00
N GLU A 111 5.95 -5.10 -28.90
CA GLU A 111 5.49 -5.54 -27.58
C GLU A 111 4.94 -4.38 -26.75
N SER A 112 3.73 -4.56 -26.25
CA SER A 112 3.03 -3.61 -25.38
C SER A 112 2.86 -4.21 -23.99
N VAL A 113 3.75 -3.84 -23.07
CA VAL A 113 3.69 -4.20 -21.64
C VAL A 113 3.37 -2.95 -20.83
N GLN A 114 2.36 -3.05 -19.95
CA GLN A 114 2.05 -2.02 -18.95
C GLN A 114 3.16 -2.00 -17.88
N GLY A 115 3.73 -0.82 -17.63
CA GLY A 115 4.82 -0.66 -16.65
C GLY A 115 6.22 -0.83 -17.26
N GLU A 116 7.22 -0.91 -16.37
CA GLU A 116 8.64 -1.05 -16.67
C GLU A 116 9.08 -2.52 -16.52
N ILE A 117 9.82 -3.02 -17.52
CA ILE A 117 10.51 -4.31 -17.43
C ILE A 117 11.86 -4.05 -16.76
N LEU A 118 12.04 -4.51 -15.53
CA LEU A 118 13.28 -4.30 -14.77
C LEU A 118 14.35 -5.31 -15.17
N THR A 119 13.96 -6.56 -15.30
CA THR A 119 14.82 -7.66 -15.74
C THR A 119 14.05 -8.56 -16.69
N ARG A 120 14.75 -9.11 -17.68
CA ARG A 120 14.14 -9.96 -18.70
C ARG A 120 15.04 -11.13 -19.03
N LEU A 121 14.42 -12.27 -19.35
CA LEU A 121 15.11 -13.45 -19.82
C LEU A 121 15.51 -13.28 -21.29
N LEU A 122 16.77 -13.61 -21.61
CA LEU A 122 17.21 -13.72 -22.99
C LEU A 122 16.35 -14.73 -23.75
N ARG A 123 16.02 -14.40 -25.00
CA ARG A 123 15.30 -15.32 -25.89
C ARG A 123 16.22 -16.46 -26.31
N ASP A 124 15.61 -17.56 -26.76
CA ASP A 124 16.34 -18.63 -27.43
C ASP A 124 17.23 -18.10 -28.56
N GLY A 125 18.49 -18.51 -28.54
CA GLY A 125 19.49 -18.02 -29.48
C GLY A 125 20.92 -18.31 -29.05
N LEU A 126 21.83 -18.16 -30.00
CA LEU A 126 23.26 -18.22 -29.74
C LEU A 126 23.76 -16.80 -29.42
N TYR A 127 24.45 -16.67 -28.29
CA TYR A 127 24.99 -15.40 -27.82
C TYR A 127 26.50 -15.45 -27.69
N THR A 128 27.15 -14.34 -28.05
CA THR A 128 28.54 -14.09 -27.68
C THR A 128 28.55 -13.42 -26.31
N TRP A 129 28.96 -14.16 -25.29
CA TRP A 129 29.18 -13.55 -23.97
C TRP A 129 30.51 -12.81 -23.95
N THR A 130 30.56 -11.66 -23.27
CA THR A 130 31.77 -10.88 -23.06
C THR A 130 31.88 -10.51 -21.59
N VAL A 131 33.05 -10.81 -21.00
CA VAL A 131 33.48 -10.23 -19.72
C VAL A 131 34.53 -9.18 -20.04
N GLU A 132 34.23 -7.93 -19.75
CA GLU A 132 35.11 -6.79 -20.01
C GLU A 132 35.50 -6.15 -18.68
N ALA A 133 36.80 -5.95 -18.47
CA ALA A 133 37.35 -5.24 -17.33
C ALA A 133 38.05 -3.96 -17.80
N VAL A 134 37.73 -2.82 -17.18
CA VAL A 134 38.29 -1.50 -17.52
C VAL A 134 38.92 -0.86 -16.29
N GLU A 135 40.22 -0.55 -16.37
CA GLU A 135 40.96 0.17 -15.33
C GLU A 135 40.61 1.67 -15.33
N ALA A 136 40.88 2.35 -14.22
CA ALA A 136 40.66 3.80 -14.09
C ALA A 136 41.45 4.66 -15.09
N ASN A 137 42.55 4.13 -15.64
CA ASN A 137 43.34 4.79 -16.68
C ASN A 137 42.81 4.54 -18.11
N GLY A 138 41.71 3.80 -18.26
CA GLY A 138 41.09 3.46 -19.54
C GLY A 138 41.62 2.20 -20.22
N ASN A 139 42.60 1.50 -19.64
CA ASN A 139 43.02 0.21 -20.16
C ASN A 139 41.89 -0.81 -20.00
N ALA A 140 41.54 -1.51 -21.09
CA ALA A 140 40.52 -2.52 -21.09
C ALA A 140 41.08 -3.88 -21.51
N GLU A 141 40.59 -4.94 -20.89
CA GLU A 141 40.81 -6.32 -21.32
C GLU A 141 39.46 -7.04 -21.34
N MET A 142 39.25 -7.87 -22.36
CA MET A 142 38.01 -8.61 -22.53
C MET A 142 38.28 -10.07 -22.84
N ALA A 143 37.39 -10.93 -22.37
CA ALA A 143 37.32 -12.34 -22.73
C ALA A 143 35.93 -12.65 -23.27
N GLN A 144 35.88 -13.55 -24.25
CA GLN A 144 34.65 -13.89 -24.96
C GLN A 144 34.50 -15.39 -25.18
N GLY A 145 33.26 -15.82 -25.38
CA GLY A 145 32.92 -17.16 -25.80
C GLY A 145 31.47 -17.23 -26.26
N GLN A 146 30.95 -18.44 -26.41
CA GLN A 146 29.59 -18.69 -26.88
C GLN A 146 28.74 -19.29 -25.75
N LEU A 147 27.47 -18.91 -25.71
CA LEU A 147 26.43 -19.49 -24.87
C LEU A 147 25.15 -19.67 -25.70
N GLN A 148 24.62 -20.88 -25.72
CA GLN A 148 23.30 -21.17 -26.28
C GLN A 148 22.24 -21.02 -25.18
N ILE A 149 21.24 -20.19 -25.43
CA ILE A 149 19.97 -20.20 -24.69
C ILE A 149 18.99 -21.03 -25.53
N ALA A 150 18.38 -22.05 -24.94
CA ALA A 150 17.40 -22.90 -25.62
C ALA A 150 16.26 -23.24 -24.67
N ASP A 151 15.05 -23.45 -25.18
CA ASP A 151 13.90 -23.86 -24.38
C ASP A 151 13.66 -22.96 -23.15
N ALA A 152 13.94 -21.66 -23.31
CA ALA A 152 13.63 -20.66 -22.29
C ALA A 152 12.10 -20.50 -22.13
N ASP A 153 11.64 -20.09 -20.95
CA ASP A 153 10.30 -19.50 -20.79
C ASP A 153 10.38 -17.97 -20.82
N PRO A 154 10.25 -17.32 -22.00
CA PRO A 154 10.38 -15.88 -22.13
C PRO A 154 9.07 -15.12 -21.89
N VAL A 155 8.01 -15.80 -21.42
CA VAL A 155 6.71 -15.15 -21.18
C VAL A 155 6.83 -14.28 -19.93
N LEU A 156 6.66 -12.98 -20.11
CA LEU A 156 6.74 -11.99 -19.05
C LEU A 156 5.59 -12.15 -18.04
N PRO A 157 5.84 -11.94 -16.74
CA PRO A 157 4.81 -11.95 -15.70
C PRO A 157 4.06 -10.61 -15.67
N GLU A 158 3.28 -10.33 -16.72
CA GLU A 158 2.57 -9.07 -16.91
C GLU A 158 1.47 -8.84 -15.88
N MET A 159 1.37 -7.60 -15.41
CA MET A 159 0.18 -7.09 -14.72
C MET A 159 -0.67 -6.31 -15.72
N ARG A 160 -1.86 -6.84 -16.04
CA ARG A 160 -2.81 -6.18 -16.96
C ARG A 160 -3.88 -5.43 -16.19
N ASN A 161 -4.31 -4.30 -16.77
CA ASN A 161 -5.36 -3.45 -16.23
C ASN A 161 -5.07 -3.01 -14.79
N PHE A 162 -3.82 -2.61 -14.52
CA PHE A 162 -3.48 -2.06 -13.22
C PHE A 162 -4.28 -0.77 -12.98
N THR A 163 -5.08 -0.76 -11.92
CA THR A 163 -5.85 0.38 -11.47
C THR A 163 -5.84 0.45 -9.95
N ILE A 164 -6.09 1.62 -9.39
CA ILE A 164 -6.38 1.79 -7.97
C ILE A 164 -7.85 2.20 -7.82
N TRP A 165 -8.50 1.86 -6.73
CA TRP A 165 -9.76 2.47 -6.32
C TRP A 165 -9.51 3.30 -5.04
N PRO A 166 -10.13 4.48 -4.88
CA PRO A 166 -11.08 5.11 -5.80
C PRO A 166 -10.43 5.64 -7.08
N GLU A 167 -11.25 5.83 -8.12
CA GLU A 167 -10.80 6.37 -9.42
C GLU A 167 -10.22 7.79 -9.30
N SER A 168 -10.70 8.57 -8.31
CA SER A 168 -10.17 9.90 -7.99
C SER A 168 -8.73 9.89 -7.50
N ARG A 169 -8.19 8.74 -7.07
CA ARG A 169 -6.89 8.60 -6.39
C ARG A 169 -6.76 9.43 -5.10
N LEU A 170 -7.88 9.92 -4.56
CA LEU A 170 -7.95 10.56 -3.26
C LEU A 170 -8.33 9.50 -2.23
N PHE A 171 -7.46 9.29 -1.25
CA PHE A 171 -7.62 8.33 -0.17
C PHE A 171 -7.59 9.10 1.15
N SER A 172 -8.68 9.05 1.91
CA SER A 172 -8.83 9.76 3.17
C SER A 172 -9.04 8.77 4.30
N PRO A 173 -7.97 8.15 4.85
CA PRO A 173 -8.09 7.16 5.91
C PRO A 173 -8.42 7.85 7.23
N ASN A 174 -9.70 8.16 7.43
CA ASN A 174 -10.21 8.89 8.60
C ASN A 174 -11.42 8.24 9.26
N ARG A 175 -11.81 7.06 8.78
CA ARG A 175 -13.00 6.29 9.20
C ARG A 175 -14.29 7.10 9.08
N ASP A 176 -14.35 8.07 8.18
CA ASP A 176 -15.56 8.86 7.99
C ASP A 176 -16.57 8.15 7.08
N GLY A 177 -16.18 7.12 6.35
CA GLY A 177 -16.97 6.32 5.41
C GLY A 177 -16.80 6.74 3.94
N ILE A 178 -15.98 7.75 3.63
CA ILE A 178 -15.67 8.21 2.28
C ILE A 178 -14.19 7.94 2.00
N ASN A 179 -13.92 7.26 0.88
CA ASN A 179 -12.56 7.03 0.38
C ASN A 179 -11.56 6.52 1.45
N ASP A 180 -12.06 5.82 2.47
CA ASP A 180 -11.28 5.27 3.59
C ASP A 180 -10.41 4.07 3.20
N ARG A 181 -10.45 3.65 1.94
CA ARG A 181 -9.69 2.50 1.45
C ARG A 181 -9.10 2.77 0.08
N ALA A 182 -7.83 2.40 -0.10
CA ALA A 182 -7.21 2.32 -1.40
C ALA A 182 -7.12 0.85 -1.83
N LYS A 183 -7.54 0.53 -3.06
CA LYS A 183 -7.52 -0.83 -3.60
C LYS A 183 -6.79 -0.92 -4.94
N PRO A 184 -5.47 -1.10 -4.93
CA PRO A 184 -4.74 -1.51 -6.12
C PRO A 184 -5.25 -2.86 -6.62
N GLN A 185 -5.37 -3.03 -7.93
CA GLN A 185 -5.90 -4.25 -8.53
C GLN A 185 -5.38 -4.43 -9.95
N PHE A 186 -5.19 -5.67 -10.36
CA PHE A 186 -4.67 -6.05 -11.67
C PHE A 186 -4.96 -7.52 -11.97
N HIS A 187 -4.75 -7.92 -13.22
CA HIS A 187 -4.79 -9.31 -13.65
C HIS A 187 -3.38 -9.82 -13.96
N LEU A 188 -2.92 -10.86 -13.26
CA LEU A 188 -1.69 -11.58 -13.56
C LEU A 188 -1.91 -12.53 -14.74
N THR A 189 -0.98 -12.56 -15.68
CA THR A 189 -1.09 -13.37 -16.91
C THR A 189 -0.51 -14.77 -16.82
N LYS A 190 0.21 -15.08 -15.73
CA LYS A 190 0.78 -16.39 -15.41
C LYS A 190 1.01 -16.47 -13.90
N ASP A 191 1.28 -17.68 -13.41
CA ASP A 191 1.79 -17.89 -12.06
C ASP A 191 3.17 -17.25 -11.89
N VAL A 192 3.43 -16.74 -10.69
CA VAL A 192 4.65 -15.99 -10.35
C VAL A 192 5.18 -16.43 -9.00
N ASP A 193 6.43 -16.10 -8.71
CA ASP A 193 7.08 -16.44 -7.44
C ASP A 193 6.74 -15.44 -6.33
N ASP A 194 6.60 -14.15 -6.71
CA ASP A 194 6.43 -13.06 -5.75
C ASP A 194 5.69 -11.87 -6.37
N VAL A 195 4.75 -11.34 -5.60
CA VAL A 195 4.06 -10.08 -5.88
C VAL A 195 4.12 -9.19 -4.66
N GLN A 196 4.60 -7.96 -4.85
CA GLN A 196 4.67 -6.96 -3.79
C GLN A 196 3.95 -5.69 -4.23
N VAL A 197 3.02 -5.23 -3.40
CA VAL A 197 2.34 -3.95 -3.59
C VAL A 197 2.57 -3.08 -2.37
N PHE A 198 3.04 -1.85 -2.58
CA PHE A 198 3.37 -0.93 -1.50
C PHE A 198 3.27 0.53 -1.95
N LEU A 199 3.05 1.43 -0.99
CA LEU A 199 3.21 2.87 -1.18
C LEU A 199 4.68 3.25 -0.99
N VAL A 200 5.13 4.27 -1.72
CA VAL A 200 6.42 4.94 -1.53
C VAL A 200 6.16 6.42 -1.26
N ALA A 201 6.61 6.90 -0.11
CA ALA A 201 6.55 8.29 0.28
C ALA A 201 7.59 9.15 -0.46
N PRO A 202 7.42 10.48 -0.50
CA PRO A 202 8.40 11.39 -1.10
C PRO A 202 9.82 11.32 -0.52
N ASP A 203 9.97 10.88 0.74
CA ASP A 203 11.25 10.65 1.41
C ASP A 203 11.82 9.24 1.22
N GLY A 204 11.09 8.36 0.51
CA GLY A 204 11.45 6.99 0.21
C GLY A 204 10.96 5.95 1.23
N GLU A 205 10.24 6.34 2.28
CA GLU A 205 9.60 5.38 3.19
C GLU A 205 8.56 4.51 2.45
N THR A 206 8.50 3.23 2.77
CA THR A 206 7.61 2.27 2.09
C THR A 206 6.56 1.69 3.03
N PHE A 207 5.30 1.66 2.58
CA PHE A 207 4.18 1.08 3.33
C PHE A 207 3.59 -0.12 2.57
N PRO A 208 3.68 -1.35 3.09
CA PRO A 208 3.16 -2.52 2.39
C PRO A 208 1.63 -2.47 2.32
N ILE A 209 1.07 -2.92 1.20
CA ILE A 209 -0.35 -3.13 1.02
C ILE A 209 -0.61 -4.64 0.93
N SER A 210 -1.53 -5.12 1.75
CA SER A 210 -1.89 -6.53 1.78
C SER A 210 -2.93 -6.87 0.71
N GLU A 211 -2.81 -8.07 0.16
CA GLU A 211 -3.82 -8.63 -0.72
C GLU A 211 -5.09 -8.94 0.07
N LEU A 212 -6.25 -8.73 -0.56
CA LEU A 212 -7.54 -9.15 0.00
C LEU A 212 -7.69 -10.66 -0.20
N GLU A 213 -7.94 -11.40 0.88
CA GLU A 213 -8.17 -12.85 0.81
C GLU A 213 -9.42 -13.16 -0.04
N ARG A 214 -9.24 -14.04 -1.04
CA ARG A 214 -10.27 -14.43 -2.03
C ARG A 214 -10.07 -15.89 -2.43
N ASP A 215 -10.96 -16.40 -3.30
CA ASP A 215 -10.85 -17.75 -3.91
C ASP A 215 -9.69 -17.88 -4.93
N ILE A 216 -8.88 -16.84 -5.11
CA ILE A 216 -7.69 -16.84 -5.96
C ILE A 216 -6.50 -16.89 -5.02
N GLU A 217 -5.63 -17.88 -5.19
CA GLU A 217 -4.42 -18.02 -4.38
C GLU A 217 -3.41 -16.91 -4.74
N ALA A 218 -2.71 -16.40 -3.73
CA ALA A 218 -1.67 -15.40 -3.95
C ALA A 218 -0.65 -15.91 -4.98
N ASN A 219 -0.15 -15.00 -5.82
CA ASN A 219 0.86 -15.26 -6.85
C ASN A 219 0.45 -16.23 -7.99
N THR A 220 -0.83 -16.60 -8.10
CA THR A 220 -1.32 -17.41 -9.23
C THR A 220 -1.88 -16.56 -10.38
N GLU A 221 -2.02 -17.12 -11.58
CA GLU A 221 -2.73 -16.46 -12.68
C GLU A 221 -4.16 -16.08 -12.24
N GLY A 222 -4.53 -14.82 -12.39
CA GLY A 222 -5.83 -14.39 -11.90
C GLY A 222 -5.97 -12.90 -11.67
N TYR A 223 -7.13 -12.51 -11.13
CA TYR A 223 -7.43 -11.14 -10.77
C TYR A 223 -7.16 -10.91 -9.29
N HIS A 224 -6.21 -10.03 -8.98
CA HIS A 224 -5.75 -9.72 -7.64
C HIS A 224 -6.26 -8.35 -7.22
N VAL A 225 -6.73 -8.27 -5.97
CA VAL A 225 -7.24 -7.04 -5.37
C VAL A 225 -6.57 -6.86 -4.03
N TYR A 226 -5.98 -5.69 -3.83
CA TYR A 226 -5.34 -5.28 -2.60
C TYR A 226 -6.27 -4.38 -1.80
N ASN A 227 -6.07 -4.30 -0.49
CA ASN A 227 -6.87 -3.46 0.39
C ASN A 227 -5.99 -2.74 1.39
N TYR A 228 -6.00 -1.41 1.34
CA TYR A 228 -5.23 -0.55 2.23
C TYR A 228 -6.16 0.42 2.97
N ASP A 229 -6.14 0.36 4.30
CA ASP A 229 -6.83 1.29 5.21
C ASP A 229 -5.82 2.17 5.98
N ALA A 230 -4.53 2.08 5.66
CA ALA A 230 -3.45 2.72 6.41
C ALA A 230 -3.38 2.34 7.90
N GLY A 231 -3.94 1.18 8.27
CA GLY A 231 -4.01 0.68 9.64
C GLY A 231 -4.99 1.46 10.53
N VAL A 232 -5.78 2.37 9.95
CA VAL A 232 -6.69 3.18 10.75
C VAL A 232 -7.76 2.31 11.38
N ASP A 233 -8.21 1.20 10.80
CA ASP A 233 -9.21 0.31 11.41
C ASP A 233 -8.71 -0.31 12.73
N ASP A 234 -7.41 -0.54 12.84
CA ASP A 234 -6.75 -1.03 14.06
C ASP A 234 -6.34 0.11 15.03
N GLY A 235 -6.67 1.35 14.68
CA GLY A 235 -6.39 2.54 15.48
C GLY A 235 -4.94 3.03 15.35
N ALA A 236 -4.22 2.56 14.34
CA ALA A 236 -2.90 3.07 14.01
C ALA A 236 -2.98 4.47 13.42
N LYS A 237 -1.91 5.25 13.58
CA LYS A 237 -1.78 6.53 12.90
C LYS A 237 -1.41 6.27 11.44
N PRO A 238 -2.17 6.78 10.45
CA PRO A 238 -1.84 6.60 9.05
C PRO A 238 -0.60 7.43 8.67
N PRO A 239 0.01 7.17 7.49
CA PRO A 239 1.01 8.04 6.91
C PRO A 239 0.51 9.48 6.80
N THR A 240 1.44 10.44 6.74
CA THR A 240 1.07 11.85 6.62
C THR A 240 0.41 12.16 5.29
N ASP A 241 -0.46 13.18 5.26
CA ASP A 241 -1.03 13.69 4.02
C ASP A 241 0.04 14.05 2.99
N GLY A 242 -0.25 13.75 1.72
CA GLY A 242 0.68 13.94 0.61
C GLY A 242 0.47 12.95 -0.52
N THR A 243 1.24 13.11 -1.60
CA THR A 243 1.20 12.22 -2.76
C THR A 243 2.24 11.12 -2.62
N TYR A 244 1.82 9.89 -2.84
CA TYR A 244 2.60 8.66 -2.75
C TYR A 244 2.60 7.95 -4.10
N GLN A 245 3.69 7.24 -4.39
CA GLN A 245 3.72 6.30 -5.51
C GLN A 245 3.20 4.94 -5.02
N VAL A 246 2.15 4.42 -5.63
CA VAL A 246 1.79 3.01 -5.51
C VAL A 246 2.66 2.21 -6.46
N VAL A 247 3.40 1.24 -5.94
CA VAL A 247 4.29 0.38 -6.71
C VAL A 247 3.81 -1.05 -6.58
N ALA A 248 3.57 -1.70 -7.72
CA ALA A 248 3.39 -3.14 -7.82
C ALA A 248 4.61 -3.75 -8.52
N LEU A 249 5.26 -4.71 -7.86
CA LEU A 249 6.41 -5.44 -8.36
C LEU A 249 6.04 -6.92 -8.48
N VAL A 250 6.30 -7.52 -9.63
CA VAL A 250 6.09 -8.94 -9.88
C VAL A 250 7.39 -9.59 -10.31
N ARG A 251 7.62 -10.83 -9.85
CA ARG A 251 8.74 -11.69 -10.26
C ARG A 251 8.27 -13.13 -10.47
N ASP A 252 8.65 -13.73 -11.60
CA ASP A 252 8.44 -15.17 -11.87
C ASP A 252 9.62 -16.04 -11.40
N ALA A 253 9.51 -17.36 -11.62
CA ALA A 253 10.51 -18.35 -11.22
C ALA A 253 11.83 -18.21 -12.01
N GLU A 254 11.77 -17.76 -13.27
CA GLU A 254 12.95 -17.52 -14.11
C GLU A 254 13.74 -16.28 -13.65
N GLY A 255 13.09 -15.35 -12.95
CA GLY A 255 13.66 -14.11 -12.42
C GLY A 255 13.39 -12.87 -13.28
N GLN A 256 12.43 -12.94 -14.20
CA GLN A 256 11.92 -11.78 -14.92
C GLN A 256 11.13 -10.90 -13.95
N ARG A 257 11.28 -9.57 -14.07
CA ARG A 257 10.68 -8.63 -13.13
C ARG A 257 10.01 -7.47 -13.85
N ILE A 258 8.79 -7.17 -13.43
CA ILE A 258 8.00 -6.04 -13.95
C ILE A 258 7.58 -5.16 -12.78
N ARG A 259 7.60 -3.86 -13.03
CA ARG A 259 7.16 -2.82 -12.10
C ARG A 259 6.07 -1.99 -12.76
N VAL A 260 4.94 -1.86 -12.10
CA VAL A 260 3.89 -0.89 -12.48
C VAL A 260 3.78 0.13 -11.36
N GLU A 261 3.62 1.40 -11.75
CA GLU A 261 3.49 2.51 -10.83
C GLU A 261 2.28 3.35 -11.18
N ASP A 262 1.61 3.87 -10.15
CA ASP A 262 0.57 4.90 -10.27
C ASP A 262 0.55 5.75 -8.99
N GLU A 263 -0.07 6.91 -9.00
CA GLU A 263 -0.06 7.85 -7.87
C GLU A 263 -1.31 7.69 -6.98
N LEU A 264 -1.16 7.93 -5.68
CA LEU A 264 -2.24 7.99 -4.71
C LEU A 264 -2.00 9.17 -3.77
N THR A 265 -3.00 10.01 -3.55
CA THR A 265 -2.90 11.14 -2.63
C THR A 265 -3.66 10.83 -1.34
N ILE A 266 -2.98 11.00 -0.21
CA ILE A 266 -3.54 10.89 1.13
C ILE A 266 -3.96 12.28 1.62
N GLU A 267 -5.19 12.43 2.07
CA GLU A 267 -5.70 13.67 2.69
C GLU A 267 -6.50 13.37 3.95
N PHE A 268 -6.43 14.27 4.94
CA PHE A 268 -7.19 14.19 6.18
C PHE A 268 -6.98 12.89 6.97
N GLY A 269 -5.83 12.23 6.81
CA GLY A 269 -5.56 10.95 7.46
C GLY A 269 -5.51 11.07 8.99
N GLY A 270 -6.23 10.19 9.69
CA GLY A 270 -6.04 9.99 11.13
C GLY A 270 -7.20 9.28 11.82
N VAL A 271 -7.00 8.88 13.07
CA VAL A 271 -8.05 8.20 13.84
C VAL A 271 -8.94 9.27 14.49
N PRO A 272 -10.26 9.31 14.18
CA PRO A 272 -11.16 10.29 14.75
C PRO A 272 -11.32 10.06 16.25
N ARG A 273 -11.39 11.15 17.02
CA ARG A 273 -11.52 11.10 18.48
C ARG A 273 -12.50 12.16 18.96
N ALA A 274 -13.66 11.71 19.41
CA ALA A 274 -14.72 12.58 19.89
C ALA A 274 -15.36 12.04 21.16
N ASP A 275 -15.80 12.94 22.03
CA ASP A 275 -16.53 12.61 23.25
C ASP A 275 -17.74 13.51 23.49
N VAL A 276 -18.70 12.99 24.25
CA VAL A 276 -19.67 13.83 24.96
C VAL A 276 -18.89 14.52 26.07
N PHE A 277 -18.70 15.83 25.94
CA PHE A 277 -17.85 16.62 26.80
C PHE A 277 -18.46 16.77 28.19
N ALA A 278 -17.81 16.17 29.20
CA ALA A 278 -18.14 16.39 30.60
C ALA A 278 -17.50 17.70 31.12
N PRO A 279 -18.27 18.73 31.48
CA PRO A 279 -17.72 19.96 32.02
C PRO A 279 -17.16 19.73 33.45
N PRO A 280 -16.21 20.58 33.93
CA PRO A 280 -15.69 20.48 35.30
C PRO A 280 -16.75 20.67 36.40
N SER A 281 -17.87 21.29 36.05
CA SER A 281 -19.03 21.51 36.91
C SER A 281 -20.29 21.61 36.05
N GLY A 282 -21.41 21.09 36.54
CA GLY A 282 -22.65 20.95 35.78
C GLY A 282 -22.80 19.53 35.22
N ASP A 283 -23.91 19.30 34.52
CA ASP A 283 -24.25 17.99 33.97
C ASP A 283 -23.56 17.76 32.62
N THR A 284 -23.28 16.50 32.30
CA THR A 284 -22.73 16.13 30.99
C THR A 284 -23.86 16.00 29.97
N LEU A 285 -25.00 15.51 30.43
CA LEU A 285 -26.30 15.55 29.77
C LEU A 285 -27.26 16.32 30.67
N GLU A 286 -27.76 17.46 30.19
CA GLU A 286 -28.79 18.23 30.88
C GLU A 286 -30.15 17.91 30.28
N PHE A 287 -31.06 17.33 31.05
CA PHE A 287 -32.49 17.33 30.74
C PHE A 287 -33.16 18.53 31.40
N ASP A 288 -34.12 19.16 30.72
CA ASP A 288 -34.83 20.33 31.28
C ASP A 288 -35.73 19.96 32.47
N VAL A 289 -36.24 18.73 32.49
CA VAL A 289 -37.04 18.16 33.58
C VAL A 289 -36.73 16.68 33.82
N GLU A 290 -36.82 16.23 35.08
CA GLU A 290 -36.78 14.80 35.44
C GLU A 290 -38.18 14.16 35.47
N THR A 291 -39.24 14.94 35.27
CA THR A 291 -40.62 14.49 35.27
C THR A 291 -41.39 15.17 34.16
N VAL A 292 -41.91 14.38 33.22
CA VAL A 292 -42.58 14.84 32.00
C VAL A 292 -43.96 14.21 31.89
N SER A 293 -44.99 14.98 31.55
CA SER A 293 -46.34 14.41 31.34
C SER A 293 -46.46 13.78 29.96
N LEU A 294 -47.43 12.88 29.80
CA LEU A 294 -47.82 12.44 28.47
C LEU A 294 -48.20 13.66 27.60
N CYS A 295 -47.78 13.64 26.34
CA CYS A 295 -47.88 14.70 25.33
C CYS A 295 -46.99 15.93 25.54
N ASP A 296 -46.26 16.03 26.66
CA ASP A 296 -45.24 17.04 26.86
C ASP A 296 -43.91 16.63 26.21
N THR A 297 -43.00 17.58 26.10
CA THR A 297 -41.68 17.41 25.48
C THR A 297 -40.59 17.42 26.54
N LEU A 298 -39.75 16.39 26.52
CA LEU A 298 -38.49 16.33 27.24
C LEU A 298 -37.40 16.93 26.36
N ASN A 299 -36.74 17.99 26.81
CA ASN A 299 -35.64 18.62 26.10
C ASN A 299 -34.31 18.22 26.73
N PHE A 300 -33.27 18.09 25.91
CA PHE A 300 -31.92 17.88 26.40
C PHE A 300 -30.92 18.83 25.77
N THR A 301 -29.82 19.07 26.46
CA THR A 301 -28.65 19.76 25.94
C THR A 301 -27.39 19.00 26.35
N LEU A 302 -26.46 18.84 25.41
CA LEU A 302 -25.11 18.34 25.69
C LEU A 302 -24.09 19.01 24.77
N THR A 303 -22.81 18.81 25.05
CA THR A 303 -21.72 19.29 24.19
C THR A 303 -20.94 18.11 23.64
N VAL A 304 -20.70 18.08 22.34
CA VAL A 304 -19.73 17.16 21.72
C VAL A 304 -18.43 17.90 21.51
N ARG A 305 -17.31 17.20 21.70
CA ARG A 305 -15.98 17.74 21.42
C ARG A 305 -15.21 16.79 20.51
N ASN A 306 -14.64 17.33 19.44
CA ASN A 306 -13.60 16.66 18.68
C ASN A 306 -12.25 16.96 19.36
N TYR A 307 -11.72 16.01 20.13
CA TYR A 307 -10.43 16.17 20.81
C TYR A 307 -9.27 15.52 20.03
N GLY A 308 -9.56 14.98 18.84
CA GLY A 308 -8.58 14.40 17.94
C GLY A 308 -7.86 15.42 17.08
N THR A 309 -7.18 14.91 16.05
CA THR A 309 -6.48 15.70 15.03
C THR A 309 -7.13 15.61 13.66
N THR A 310 -8.23 14.88 13.57
CA THR A 310 -8.92 14.55 12.31
C THR A 310 -10.35 15.08 12.37
N PRO A 311 -10.86 15.73 11.31
CA PRO A 311 -12.26 16.15 11.23
C PRO A 311 -13.20 14.96 11.45
N ILE A 312 -14.33 15.16 12.12
CA ILE A 312 -15.35 14.11 12.28
C ILE A 312 -16.58 14.46 11.45
N ARG A 313 -16.98 13.56 10.55
CA ARG A 313 -18.16 13.76 9.70
C ARG A 313 -19.43 13.59 10.51
N THR A 314 -20.43 14.42 10.24
CA THR A 314 -21.74 14.38 10.89
C THR A 314 -22.88 14.44 9.87
N SER A 315 -23.98 13.77 10.17
CA SER A 315 -25.24 13.80 9.41
C SER A 315 -26.38 13.40 10.32
N GLY A 316 -27.61 13.75 9.97
CA GLY A 316 -28.79 13.48 10.78
C GLY A 316 -29.73 14.68 10.81
N PRO A 317 -30.87 14.56 11.52
CA PRO A 317 -31.68 15.73 11.80
C PRO A 317 -30.83 16.77 12.53
N ALA A 318 -31.00 18.04 12.16
CA ALA A 318 -30.33 19.14 12.83
C ALA A 318 -30.70 19.15 14.31
N PRO A 319 -29.82 19.70 15.18
CA PRO A 319 -30.22 20.09 16.53
C PRO A 319 -31.57 20.82 16.54
N GLU A 320 -32.27 20.76 17.67
CA GLU A 320 -33.63 21.25 17.88
C GLU A 320 -34.75 20.42 17.22
N THR A 321 -34.41 19.41 16.41
CA THR A 321 -35.41 18.46 15.89
C THR A 321 -36.12 17.73 17.05
N VAL A 322 -37.45 17.75 17.03
CA VAL A 322 -38.30 17.09 18.02
C VAL A 322 -38.74 15.71 17.49
N TYR A 323 -38.39 14.64 18.20
CA TYR A 323 -38.90 13.28 17.97
C TYR A 323 -40.19 13.03 18.74
N ASP A 324 -41.10 12.20 18.21
CA ASP A 324 -42.08 11.53 19.09
C ASP A 324 -41.42 10.29 19.67
N SER A 325 -41.78 9.91 20.90
CA SER A 325 -41.20 8.74 21.55
C SER A 325 -41.39 7.44 20.78
N THR A 326 -42.39 7.36 19.89
CA THR A 326 -42.65 6.22 19.00
C THR A 326 -41.87 6.24 17.69
N TRP A 327 -41.13 7.31 17.40
CA TRP A 327 -40.31 7.43 16.19
C TRP A 327 -38.86 7.01 16.46
N ASN A 328 -38.11 6.83 15.38
CA ASN A 328 -36.67 6.67 15.44
C ASN A 328 -36.00 7.37 14.24
N TYR A 329 -34.67 7.33 14.20
CA TYR A 329 -33.87 7.92 13.14
C TYR A 329 -34.28 7.47 11.72
N ASN A 330 -34.77 6.24 11.54
CA ASN A 330 -35.29 5.77 10.24
C ASN A 330 -36.63 6.41 9.91
N THR A 331 -37.53 6.56 10.90
CA THR A 331 -38.84 7.19 10.70
C THR A 331 -38.71 8.62 10.19
N VAL A 332 -37.72 9.37 10.68
CA VAL A 332 -37.46 10.76 10.26
C VAL A 332 -36.59 10.87 9.00
N GLY A 333 -36.29 9.75 8.32
CA GLY A 333 -35.59 9.76 7.04
C GLY A 333 -34.06 9.88 7.12
N TRP A 334 -33.46 9.46 8.24
CA TRP A 334 -32.02 9.52 8.47
C TRP A 334 -31.44 8.14 8.78
N PRO A 335 -31.42 7.20 7.83
CA PRO A 335 -30.87 5.86 8.05
C PRO A 335 -29.39 5.92 8.46
N THR A 336 -28.87 4.77 8.89
CA THR A 336 -27.45 4.61 9.21
C THR A 336 -26.59 4.95 8.00
N GLU A 337 -25.57 5.78 8.22
CA GLU A 337 -24.59 6.19 7.22
C GLU A 337 -23.20 5.90 7.81
N SER A 338 -22.46 4.94 7.24
CA SER A 338 -21.19 4.46 7.80
C SER A 338 -20.18 5.61 7.99
N GLY A 339 -19.54 5.64 9.16
CA GLY A 339 -18.51 6.60 9.55
C GLY A 339 -19.01 7.98 10.00
N VAL A 340 -20.33 8.21 10.00
CA VAL A 340 -20.93 9.42 10.58
C VAL A 340 -20.90 9.38 12.11
N PHE A 341 -20.59 10.52 12.73
CA PHE A 341 -20.84 10.78 14.14
C PHE A 341 -22.24 11.34 14.36
N ARG A 342 -23.00 10.75 15.30
CA ARG A 342 -24.32 11.24 15.73
C ARG A 342 -24.44 11.31 17.24
N VAL A 343 -25.00 12.40 17.74
CA VAL A 343 -25.50 12.48 19.12
C VAL A 343 -26.77 11.66 19.22
N ALA A 344 -26.95 10.95 20.31
CA ALA A 344 -28.13 10.16 20.51
C ALA A 344 -28.62 10.15 21.95
N ILE A 345 -29.92 9.86 22.11
CA ILE A 345 -30.53 9.57 23.40
C ILE A 345 -31.04 8.13 23.35
N GLY A 346 -30.59 7.33 24.31
CA GLY A 346 -31.03 5.95 24.53
C GLY A 346 -31.80 5.81 25.84
N TYR A 347 -32.47 4.68 26.01
CA TYR A 347 -33.20 4.37 27.24
C TYR A 347 -33.25 2.87 27.52
N GLU A 348 -33.45 2.52 28.79
CA GLU A 348 -33.53 1.11 29.20
C GLU A 348 -34.67 0.35 28.51
N ASN A 349 -34.37 -0.82 27.94
CA ASN A 349 -35.30 -1.64 27.15
C ASN A 349 -35.71 -1.04 25.79
N GLU A 350 -34.91 -0.14 25.23
CA GLU A 350 -35.03 0.26 23.83
C GLU A 350 -35.02 -0.96 22.89
N LEU A 351 -35.92 -0.99 21.92
CA LEU A 351 -36.01 -2.09 20.94
C LEU A 351 -34.84 -2.08 19.95
N GLN A 352 -34.30 -0.89 19.72
CA GLN A 352 -33.16 -0.64 18.87
C GLN A 352 -32.22 0.32 19.61
N PRO A 353 -30.91 0.06 19.66
CA PRO A 353 -29.98 0.93 20.36
C PRO A 353 -30.02 2.37 19.85
N TYR A 354 -30.18 3.31 20.77
CA TYR A 354 -30.18 4.75 20.49
C TYR A 354 -31.16 5.14 19.36
N PRO A 355 -32.48 5.03 19.60
CA PRO A 355 -33.47 5.27 18.56
C PRO A 355 -33.55 6.73 18.12
N TYR A 356 -33.21 7.68 18.99
CA TYR A 356 -33.22 9.11 18.69
C TYR A 356 -31.81 9.59 18.42
N ARG A 357 -31.55 10.12 17.22
CA ARG A 357 -30.22 10.56 16.77
C ARG A 357 -30.28 11.93 16.12
N TRP A 358 -29.27 12.75 16.35
CA TRP A 358 -29.10 14.09 15.79
C TRP A 358 -27.69 14.23 15.19
N ALA A 359 -27.56 15.14 14.22
CA ALA A 359 -26.25 15.59 13.79
C ALA A 359 -25.48 16.22 14.98
N VAL A 360 -24.17 16.02 15.01
CA VAL A 360 -23.25 16.75 15.87
C VAL A 360 -23.21 18.22 15.42
N GLY A 361 -23.90 19.11 16.13
CA GLY A 361 -23.86 20.56 15.92
C GLY A 361 -24.78 21.10 14.83
N ASN A 362 -24.97 22.42 14.84
CA ASN A 362 -25.66 23.13 13.75
C ASN A 362 -24.65 23.51 12.65
N VAL A 363 -25.15 23.91 11.48
CA VAL A 363 -24.29 24.30 10.35
C VAL A 363 -23.34 25.46 10.67
N GLU A 364 -23.63 26.29 11.67
CA GLU A 364 -22.72 27.35 12.11
C GLU A 364 -21.52 26.84 12.93
N ASP A 365 -21.63 25.64 13.51
CA ASP A 365 -20.58 24.97 14.28
C ASP A 365 -19.70 24.06 13.42
N LEU A 366 -20.00 23.95 12.11
CA LEU A 366 -19.46 22.91 11.23
C LEU A 366 -18.80 23.50 9.98
N GLU A 367 -17.79 22.80 9.49
CA GLU A 367 -17.15 23.11 8.21
C GLU A 367 -17.69 22.18 7.11
N LEU A 368 -18.05 22.75 5.96
CA LEU A 368 -18.46 21.99 4.78
C LEU A 368 -17.21 21.62 3.97
N ILE A 369 -16.90 20.32 3.89
CA ILE A 369 -15.78 19.77 3.10
C ILE A 369 -16.36 18.83 2.06
N GLY A 370 -16.21 19.19 0.77
CA GLY A 370 -16.94 18.54 -0.30
C GLY A 370 -18.45 18.72 -0.10
N ASP A 371 -19.18 17.60 -0.03
CA ASP A 371 -20.63 17.58 0.16
C ASP A 371 -21.06 17.26 1.61
N HIS A 372 -20.12 17.23 2.56
CA HIS A 372 -20.38 16.76 3.92
C HIS A 372 -19.92 17.76 4.99
N TYR A 373 -20.64 17.77 6.11
CA TYR A 373 -20.33 18.62 7.26
C TYR A 373 -19.43 17.89 8.26
N TYR A 374 -18.48 18.64 8.81
CA TYR A 374 -17.50 18.14 9.76
C TYR A 374 -17.38 19.06 10.97
N LEU A 375 -17.23 18.45 12.16
CA LEU A 375 -16.73 19.18 13.33
C LEU A 375 -15.21 19.10 13.34
N MET A 376 -14.54 20.25 13.29
CA MET A 376 -13.09 20.30 13.08
C MET A 376 -12.31 19.94 14.36
N PRO A 377 -11.04 19.51 14.22
CA PRO A 377 -10.19 19.18 15.36
C PRO A 377 -10.10 20.30 16.41
N GLY A 378 -10.30 19.96 17.68
CA GLY A 378 -10.26 20.89 18.81
C GLY A 378 -11.56 21.66 19.04
N GLU A 379 -12.53 21.58 18.13
CA GLU A 379 -13.81 22.27 18.24
C GLU A 379 -14.83 21.53 19.10
N ARG A 380 -15.89 22.25 19.43
CA ARG A 380 -17.03 21.75 20.19
C ARG A 380 -18.31 22.25 19.57
N ALA A 381 -19.33 21.41 19.61
CA ALA A 381 -20.68 21.78 19.20
C ALA A 381 -21.66 21.50 20.34
N VAL A 382 -22.56 22.44 20.59
CA VAL A 382 -23.68 22.24 21.52
C VAL A 382 -24.83 21.62 20.74
N VAL A 383 -25.37 20.52 21.25
CA VAL A 383 -26.50 19.82 20.65
C VAL A 383 -27.66 19.87 21.61
N THR A 384 -28.71 20.56 21.20
CA THR A 384 -30.02 20.55 21.86
C THR A 384 -30.95 19.67 21.04
N GLY A 385 -31.80 18.90 21.70
CA GLY A 385 -32.81 18.10 21.03
C GLY A 385 -34.00 17.84 21.94
N ALA A 386 -35.03 17.20 21.40
CA ALA A 386 -36.29 17.08 22.09
C ALA A 386 -37.02 15.78 21.75
N ILE A 387 -37.70 15.19 22.73
CA ILE A 387 -38.52 14.00 22.59
C ILE A 387 -39.89 14.29 23.21
N ARG A 388 -40.92 14.38 22.37
CA ARG A 388 -42.33 14.45 22.79
C ARG A 388 -42.80 13.07 23.22
N ILE A 389 -43.21 12.94 24.47
CA ILE A 389 -43.61 11.66 25.05
C ILE A 389 -45.05 11.36 24.67
N VAL A 390 -45.27 10.53 23.65
CA VAL A 390 -46.62 10.20 23.16
C VAL A 390 -47.14 8.86 23.65
N ASP A 391 -46.26 8.05 24.24
CA ASP A 391 -46.56 6.73 24.83
C ASP A 391 -45.58 6.42 25.97
N GLU A 392 -45.85 5.34 26.71
CA GLU A 392 -44.93 4.73 27.67
C GLU A 392 -43.59 4.39 27.00
N LEU A 393 -42.49 4.76 27.65
CA LEU A 393 -41.14 4.41 27.22
C LEU A 393 -40.76 3.03 27.79
N GLY A 394 -41.33 1.97 27.23
CA GLY A 394 -41.12 0.60 27.72
C GLY A 394 -41.89 0.31 29.01
N VAL A 395 -41.44 -0.69 29.78
CA VAL A 395 -42.19 -1.23 30.95
C VAL A 395 -41.77 -0.63 32.30
N ARG A 396 -40.77 0.27 32.31
CA ARG A 396 -40.21 0.84 33.54
C ARG A 396 -40.54 2.33 33.64
N ASN A 397 -40.87 2.78 34.85
CA ASN A 397 -41.12 4.18 35.16
C ASN A 397 -40.80 4.44 36.65
N PRO A 398 -39.82 5.30 37.01
CA PRO A 398 -39.05 6.18 36.13
C PRO A 398 -38.10 5.42 35.21
N GLN A 399 -38.02 5.91 33.97
CA GLN A 399 -37.29 5.32 32.86
C GLN A 399 -35.86 5.89 32.81
N PRO A 400 -34.81 5.06 32.95
CA PRO A 400 -33.44 5.53 32.74
C PRO A 400 -33.24 5.93 31.27
N MET A 401 -32.75 7.14 31.07
CA MET A 401 -32.38 7.71 29.78
C MET A 401 -30.95 8.24 29.85
N TRP A 402 -30.21 8.17 28.74
CA TRP A 402 -28.80 8.55 28.70
C TRP A 402 -28.41 9.06 27.32
N ALA A 403 -27.29 9.77 27.26
CA ALA A 403 -26.69 10.19 26.01
C ALA A 403 -25.78 9.12 25.42
N GLY A 404 -25.60 9.19 24.11
CA GLY A 404 -24.56 8.49 23.39
C GLY A 404 -23.97 9.34 22.29
N LEU A 405 -22.72 9.04 21.93
CA LEU A 405 -22.09 9.53 20.71
C LEU A 405 -21.69 8.32 19.87
N ILE A 406 -22.36 8.17 18.73
CA ILE A 406 -22.29 7.00 17.87
C ILE A 406 -21.38 7.32 16.71
N HIS A 407 -20.39 6.46 16.45
CA HIS A 407 -19.64 6.44 15.18
C HIS A 407 -20.18 5.28 14.34
N GLU A 408 -21.14 5.60 13.47
CA GLU A 408 -21.96 4.63 12.73
C GLU A 408 -21.12 3.60 11.97
N ASP A 409 -21.44 2.31 12.07
CA ASP A 409 -20.70 1.16 11.50
C ASP A 409 -19.21 1.04 11.90
N VAL A 410 -18.71 1.90 12.78
CA VAL A 410 -17.32 1.86 13.28
C VAL A 410 -17.31 1.41 14.73
N GLU A 411 -17.83 2.23 15.65
CA GLU A 411 -17.92 1.89 17.06
C GLU A 411 -18.87 2.80 17.86
N ILE A 412 -19.28 2.32 19.04
CA ILE A 412 -19.72 3.19 20.13
C ILE A 412 -18.73 2.95 21.26
N SER A 413 -17.81 3.88 21.46
CA SER A 413 -16.77 3.74 22.48
C SER A 413 -17.40 3.63 23.88
N GLN A 414 -16.72 2.94 24.80
CA GLN A 414 -17.23 2.81 26.18
C GLN A 414 -17.40 4.17 26.88
N PHE A 415 -16.62 5.19 26.50
CA PHE A 415 -16.74 6.55 27.03
C PHE A 415 -17.97 7.28 26.49
N ASN A 416 -18.46 6.87 25.32
CA ASN A 416 -19.57 7.48 24.60
C ASN A 416 -20.85 6.65 24.70
N ALA A 417 -20.86 5.55 25.45
CA ALA A 417 -22.03 4.72 25.67
C ALA A 417 -22.62 4.99 27.06
N ASN A 418 -23.94 5.12 27.15
CA ASN A 418 -24.68 5.29 28.41
C ASN A 418 -24.17 6.48 29.24
N VAL A 419 -23.89 7.59 28.57
CA VAL A 419 -23.33 8.79 29.19
C VAL A 419 -24.40 9.44 30.06
N ASP A 420 -24.04 9.67 31.33
CA ASP A 420 -24.81 10.43 32.32
C ASP A 420 -26.29 10.02 32.39
N PRO A 421 -26.59 8.81 32.93
CA PRO A 421 -27.95 8.28 32.95
C PRO A 421 -28.85 8.99 33.98
N HIS A 422 -29.99 9.49 33.55
CA HIS A 422 -31.00 10.18 34.37
C HIS A 422 -32.27 9.33 34.46
N ALA A 423 -32.93 9.34 35.61
CA ALA A 423 -34.18 8.60 35.82
C ALA A 423 -35.39 9.51 35.53
N ILE A 424 -35.94 9.41 34.31
CA ILE A 424 -37.03 10.28 33.87
C ILE A 424 -38.39 9.66 34.22
N GLN A 425 -39.17 10.35 35.04
CA GLN A 425 -40.54 9.95 35.39
C GLN A 425 -41.51 10.41 34.31
N VAL A 426 -42.22 9.47 33.69
CA VAL A 426 -43.34 9.80 32.79
C VAL A 426 -44.63 9.82 33.59
N ASN A 427 -45.30 10.97 33.67
CA ASN A 427 -46.58 11.11 34.34
C ASN A 427 -47.71 10.71 33.39
N ILE A 428 -48.28 9.54 33.65
CA ILE A 428 -49.38 8.95 32.86
C ILE A 428 -50.60 8.85 33.76
N ALA A 429 -51.72 9.39 33.30
CA ALA A 429 -53.00 9.23 33.96
C ALA A 429 -53.44 7.75 33.92
N ASP A 430 -54.42 7.37 34.75
CA ASP A 430 -55.00 6.03 34.67
C ASP A 430 -55.60 5.77 33.27
N GLU A 431 -55.81 4.49 32.95
CA GLU A 431 -56.28 4.06 31.62
C GLU A 431 -57.60 4.74 31.21
N ALA A 432 -58.46 5.10 32.17
CA ALA A 432 -59.72 5.78 31.91
C ALA A 432 -59.58 7.28 31.60
N ASN A 433 -58.47 7.90 31.97
CA ASN A 433 -58.20 9.33 31.82
C ASN A 433 -56.93 9.61 30.99
N ARG A 434 -56.41 8.60 30.28
CA ARG A 434 -55.22 8.74 29.45
C ARG A 434 -55.47 9.73 28.31
N GLN A 435 -54.64 10.76 28.22
CA GLN A 435 -54.71 11.76 27.16
C GLN A 435 -54.20 11.17 25.84
N GLU A 436 -54.92 11.42 24.75
CA GLU A 436 -54.41 11.19 23.39
C GLU A 436 -53.64 12.44 22.92
N CYS A 437 -52.40 12.25 22.46
CA CYS A 437 -51.58 13.35 21.97
C CYS A 437 -52.00 13.76 20.55
N GLU A 438 -51.91 15.04 20.24
CA GLU A 438 -52.19 15.53 18.89
C GLU A 438 -51.20 14.90 17.90
N SER A 439 -51.74 14.23 16.88
CA SER A 439 -50.94 13.71 15.77
C SER A 439 -50.21 14.86 15.08
N ARG A 440 -48.93 14.67 14.79
CA ARG A 440 -48.15 15.63 14.01
C ARG A 440 -47.45 14.91 12.87
N ASP A 441 -47.19 15.65 11.80
CA ASP A 441 -46.45 15.13 10.67
C ASP A 441 -45.01 14.80 11.09
N VAL A 442 -44.48 13.70 10.56
CA VAL A 442 -43.09 13.33 10.75
C VAL A 442 -42.22 14.36 10.02
N PRO A 443 -41.21 14.96 10.67
CA PRO A 443 -40.27 15.87 10.02
C PRO A 443 -39.29 15.03 9.19
N VAL A 444 -39.78 14.40 8.14
CA VAL A 444 -38.98 13.56 7.24
C VAL A 444 -37.98 14.45 6.51
N ARG A 445 -36.74 13.97 6.37
CA ARG A 445 -35.76 14.53 5.43
C ARG A 445 -36.42 14.70 4.06
N LEU A 446 -36.52 15.93 3.58
CA LEU A 446 -36.96 16.19 2.21
C LEU A 446 -35.80 15.79 1.29
N GLU A 447 -36.03 14.85 0.38
CA GLU A 447 -35.11 14.61 -0.74
C GLU A 447 -35.21 15.81 -1.68
N GLU A 448 -34.13 16.58 -1.84
CA GLU A 448 -33.99 17.58 -2.90
C GLU A 448 -33.54 16.95 -4.21
#